data_AF-A0A6G1KHH7-F1
#
_entry.id   AF-A0A6G1KHH7-F1
#
_cell.length_a   1.000
_cell.length_b   1.000
_cell.length_c   1.000
_cell.angle_alpha   90.00
_cell.angle_beta   90.00
_cell.angle_gamma   90.00
#
_symmetry.space_group_name_H-M   'P 1'
#
loop_
_entity.id
_entity.type
_entity.pdbx_description
1 polymer ?
#
loop_
_entity_poly.entity_id
_entity_poly.type
_entity_poly.pdbx_seq_one_letter_code
_entity_poly.pdbx_strand_id
1 'polypeptide(L)'
;MAEVVTPPPAAQVASVMTPVNLILLSLFAFLVYLRLKPATPQTLPRAPPPTVFRTFTPPELFPYNGQNGMPVYLAVRGQVFDVTAGRNFYGPGGPYANFAGRDASRGLACGSFDEDMLTKDLDGPLDTLSDLDSEQMEAMRGWEERFSEKYLVVGKLVAVGSDEAKAAAARQ
;
A
#
# COMPACT_ATOMS: atom_id res chain seq x y z
N MET A 1 66.54 -63.59 -46.74
CA MET A 1 65.25 -62.89 -46.90
C MET A 1 65.08 -62.03 -45.66
N ALA A 2 65.28 -60.72 -45.77
CA ALA A 2 65.30 -59.82 -44.61
C ALA A 2 63.87 -59.31 -44.32
N GLU A 3 63.41 -59.52 -43.09
CA GLU A 3 62.12 -59.06 -42.58
C GLU A 3 62.20 -57.55 -42.33
N VAL A 4 61.35 -56.78 -43.02
CA VAL A 4 61.27 -55.33 -42.87
C VAL A 4 60.41 -55.03 -41.64
N VAL A 5 61.07 -54.76 -40.50
CA VAL A 5 60.41 -54.25 -39.30
C VAL A 5 60.00 -52.80 -39.54
N THR A 6 58.70 -52.53 -39.64
CA THR A 6 58.17 -51.16 -39.66
C THR A 6 58.07 -50.60 -38.24
N PRO A 7 58.55 -49.36 -37.99
CA PRO A 7 58.42 -48.76 -36.67
C PRO A 7 56.94 -48.44 -36.37
N PRO A 8 56.51 -48.51 -35.10
CA PRO A 8 55.14 -48.19 -34.71
C PRO A 8 54.81 -46.72 -35.03
N PRO A 9 53.56 -46.39 -35.39
CA PRO A 9 53.16 -45.02 -35.73
C PRO A 9 53.36 -44.10 -34.51
N ALA A 10 54.00 -42.94 -34.74
CA ALA A 10 54.23 -41.95 -33.70
C ALA A 10 52.89 -41.43 -33.15
N ALA A 11 52.74 -41.45 -31.82
CA ALA A 11 51.56 -40.92 -31.14
C ALA A 11 51.43 -39.42 -31.40
N GLN A 12 50.38 -39.03 -32.14
CA GLN A 12 50.09 -37.62 -32.41
C GLN A 12 49.50 -37.00 -31.14
N VAL A 13 50.30 -36.19 -30.46
CA VAL A 13 49.83 -35.37 -29.34
C VAL A 13 48.98 -34.25 -29.94
N ALA A 14 47.67 -34.42 -29.96
CA ALA A 14 46.75 -33.36 -30.37
C ALA A 14 47.04 -32.12 -29.52
N SER A 15 47.34 -30.99 -30.18
CA SER A 15 47.61 -29.74 -29.46
C SER A 15 46.39 -29.37 -28.65
N VAL A 16 46.59 -29.11 -27.36
CA VAL A 16 45.52 -28.75 -26.43
C VAL A 16 44.87 -27.41 -26.84
N MET A 17 45.57 -26.61 -27.65
CA MET A 17 45.19 -25.28 -28.11
C MET A 17 44.68 -25.27 -29.55
N THR A 18 43.72 -26.15 -29.88
CA THR A 18 42.99 -26.05 -31.15
C THR A 18 41.97 -24.91 -31.12
N PRO A 19 41.63 -24.30 -32.27
CA PRO A 19 40.54 -23.31 -32.34
C PRO A 19 39.22 -23.82 -31.77
N VAL A 20 38.94 -25.12 -31.95
CA VAL A 20 37.76 -25.79 -31.39
C VAL A 20 37.79 -25.78 -29.86
N ASN A 21 38.93 -26.12 -29.23
CA ASN A 21 39.06 -26.08 -27.77
C ASN A 21 38.92 -24.66 -27.20
N LEU A 22 39.37 -23.63 -27.93
CA LEU A 22 39.19 -22.24 -27.52
C LEU A 22 37.71 -21.82 -27.54
N ILE A 23 36.97 -22.25 -28.57
CA ILE A 23 35.51 -22.01 -28.65
C ILE A 23 34.80 -22.75 -27.51
N LEU A 24 35.15 -24.01 -27.26
CA LEU A 24 34.57 -24.81 -26.17
C LEU A 24 34.89 -24.22 -24.80
N LEU A 25 36.10 -23.73 -24.58
CA LEU A 25 36.52 -23.11 -23.31
C LEU A 25 35.82 -21.77 -23.09
N SER A 26 35.66 -20.96 -24.14
CA SER A 26 34.86 -19.72 -24.10
C SER A 26 33.39 -20.00 -23.78
N LEU A 27 32.79 -20.98 -24.45
CA LEU A 27 31.41 -21.39 -24.20
C LEU A 27 31.24 -21.93 -22.77
N PHE A 28 32.19 -22.73 -22.28
CA PHE A 28 32.19 -23.25 -20.92
C PHE A 28 32.29 -22.11 -19.90
N ALA A 29 33.23 -21.17 -20.08
CA ALA A 29 33.36 -20.00 -19.22
C ALA A 29 32.10 -19.12 -19.24
N PHE A 30 31.47 -18.95 -20.40
CA PHE A 30 30.23 -18.20 -20.55
C PHE A 30 29.05 -18.87 -19.84
N LEU A 31 28.91 -20.19 -19.95
CA LEU A 31 27.86 -20.94 -19.24
C LEU A 31 28.09 -20.93 -17.72
N VAL A 32 29.35 -21.05 -17.27
CA VAL A 32 29.71 -20.91 -15.86
C VAL A 32 29.39 -19.50 -15.36
N TYR A 33 29.71 -18.46 -16.13
CA TYR A 33 29.34 -17.07 -15.81
C TYR A 33 27.83 -16.90 -15.70
N LEU A 34 27.04 -17.44 -16.64
CA LEU A 34 25.58 -17.39 -16.59
C LEU A 34 24.99 -18.12 -15.37
N ARG A 35 25.66 -19.16 -14.87
CA ARG A 35 25.24 -19.91 -13.68
C ARG A 35 25.66 -19.26 -12.36
N LEU A 36 26.82 -18.58 -12.35
CA LEU A 36 27.37 -17.91 -11.18
C LEU A 36 26.90 -16.46 -11.02
N LYS A 37 26.22 -15.90 -12.02
CA LYS A 37 25.58 -14.58 -11.93
C LYS A 37 24.59 -14.58 -10.74
N PRO A 38 24.89 -13.86 -9.65
CA PRO A 38 24.02 -13.85 -8.48
C PRO A 38 22.68 -13.23 -8.84
N ALA A 39 21.58 -13.89 -8.46
CA ALA A 39 20.25 -13.32 -8.57
C ALA A 39 20.16 -12.05 -7.71
N THR A 40 19.53 -10.99 -8.22
CA THR A 40 19.28 -9.79 -7.42
C THR A 40 18.50 -10.16 -6.16
N PRO A 41 18.93 -9.71 -4.96
CA PRO A 41 18.21 -10.00 -3.73
C PRO A 41 16.77 -9.49 -3.85
N GLN A 42 15.80 -10.35 -3.55
CA GLN A 42 14.39 -9.95 -3.48
C GLN A 42 14.24 -9.03 -2.26
N THR A 43 14.00 -7.73 -2.47
CA THR A 43 13.65 -6.81 -1.39
C THR A 43 12.19 -7.01 -1.04
N LEU A 44 11.91 -7.69 0.07
CA LEU A 44 10.54 -7.77 0.58
C LEU A 44 10.06 -6.35 0.95
N PRO A 45 8.88 -5.91 0.48
CA PRO A 45 8.32 -4.66 0.94
C PRO A 45 8.14 -4.73 2.46
N ARG A 46 8.60 -3.68 3.16
CA ARG A 46 8.43 -3.57 4.61
C ARG A 46 6.94 -3.70 4.93
N ALA A 47 6.61 -4.65 5.80
CA ALA A 47 5.25 -4.79 6.29
C ALA A 47 4.78 -3.44 6.84
N PRO A 48 3.56 -2.97 6.51
CA PRO A 48 3.03 -1.74 7.06
C PRO A 48 3.04 -1.85 8.60
N PRO A 49 3.32 -0.73 9.31
CA PRO A 49 3.28 -0.74 10.76
C PRO A 49 1.90 -1.23 11.25
N PRO A 50 1.83 -1.93 12.38
CA PRO A 50 0.56 -2.37 12.93
C PRO A 50 -0.33 -1.15 13.20
N THR A 51 -1.48 -1.10 12.54
CA THR A 51 -2.48 -0.06 12.76
C THR A 51 -3.14 -0.33 14.11
N VAL A 52 -2.77 0.47 15.12
CA VAL A 52 -3.41 0.42 16.43
C VAL A 52 -4.76 1.10 16.31
N PHE A 53 -5.83 0.40 16.69
CA PHE A 53 -7.16 0.98 16.73
C PHE A 53 -7.17 2.15 17.73
N ARG A 54 -7.44 3.37 17.23
CA ARG A 54 -7.44 4.59 18.04
C ARG A 54 -8.80 5.29 17.97
N THR A 55 -9.20 5.87 19.09
CA THR A 55 -10.33 6.80 19.11
C THR A 55 -9.86 8.17 18.68
N PHE A 56 -10.50 8.74 17.68
CA PHE A 56 -10.22 10.07 17.14
C PHE A 56 -11.38 11.01 17.45
N THR A 57 -11.06 12.26 17.75
CA THR A 57 -12.00 13.37 17.69
C THR A 57 -11.85 14.12 16.35
N PRO A 58 -12.84 14.91 15.90
CA PRO A 58 -12.71 15.67 14.66
C PRO A 58 -11.44 16.55 14.56
N PRO A 59 -11.00 17.29 15.62
CA PRO A 59 -9.78 18.08 15.53
C PRO A 59 -8.52 17.21 15.49
N GLU A 60 -8.55 16.02 16.10
CA GLU A 60 -7.45 15.05 16.01
C GLU A 60 -7.38 14.36 14.66
N LEU A 61 -8.52 14.18 13.98
CA LEU A 61 -8.60 13.55 12.65
C LEU A 61 -8.16 14.52 11.54
N PHE A 62 -8.40 15.82 11.71
CA PHE A 62 -8.13 16.85 10.71
C PHE A 62 -6.70 16.88 10.13
N PRO A 63 -5.62 16.68 10.90
CA PRO A 63 -4.25 16.64 10.38
C PRO A 63 -3.96 15.46 9.44
N TYR A 64 -4.80 14.42 9.44
CA TYR A 64 -4.64 13.22 8.61
C TYR A 64 -5.26 13.40 7.22
N ASN A 65 -4.92 14.49 6.55
CA ASN A 65 -5.45 14.87 5.24
C ASN A 65 -4.48 14.58 4.07
N GLY A 66 -3.38 13.86 4.33
CA GLY A 66 -2.35 13.59 3.32
C GLY A 66 -1.34 14.71 3.06
N GLN A 67 -1.46 15.85 3.74
CA GLN A 67 -0.47 16.93 3.71
C GLN A 67 0.69 16.63 4.67
N ASN A 68 1.82 17.31 4.49
CA ASN A 68 3.01 17.17 5.36
C ASN A 68 3.55 15.73 5.52
N GLY A 69 3.26 14.85 4.57
CA GLY A 69 3.67 13.43 4.63
C GLY A 69 2.83 12.57 5.57
N MET A 70 1.75 13.10 6.14
CA MET A 70 0.80 12.35 6.96
C MET A 70 -0.01 11.37 6.10
N PRO A 71 -0.52 10.27 6.70
CA PRO A 71 -1.48 9.40 6.03
C PRO A 71 -2.82 10.12 5.81
N VAL A 72 -3.66 9.54 4.95
CA VAL A 72 -5.00 10.07 4.65
C VAL A 72 -6.04 9.22 5.35
N TYR A 73 -6.74 9.81 6.32
CA TYR A 73 -7.84 9.18 7.03
C TYR A 73 -9.15 9.88 6.68
N LEU A 74 -10.25 9.13 6.72
CA LEU A 74 -11.60 9.69 6.65
C LEU A 74 -12.52 8.89 7.56
N ALA A 75 -13.58 9.53 8.03
CA ALA A 75 -14.60 8.86 8.82
C ALA A 75 -15.88 8.62 8.00
N VAL A 76 -16.47 7.43 8.16
CA VAL A 76 -17.80 7.09 7.66
C VAL A 76 -18.57 6.42 8.79
N ARG A 77 -19.73 6.97 9.13
CA ARG A 77 -20.63 6.51 10.19
C ARG A 77 -19.93 6.28 11.54
N GLY A 78 -18.99 7.16 11.88
CA GLY A 78 -18.21 7.06 13.11
C GLY A 78 -17.06 6.04 13.07
N GLN A 79 -16.81 5.35 11.96
CA GLN A 79 -15.62 4.52 11.78
C GLN A 79 -14.56 5.27 10.98
N VAL A 80 -13.30 5.19 11.40
CA VAL A 80 -12.17 5.85 10.73
C VAL A 80 -11.44 4.84 9.86
N PHE A 81 -11.32 5.15 8.56
CA PHE A 81 -10.68 4.32 7.55
C PHE A 81 -9.35 4.93 7.09
N ASP A 82 -8.34 4.07 6.92
CA ASP A 82 -7.08 4.45 6.28
C ASP A 82 -7.18 4.34 4.77
N VAL A 83 -7.29 5.50 4.12
CA VAL A 83 -7.38 5.63 2.66
C VAL A 83 -6.07 6.10 2.04
N THR A 84 -4.94 5.93 2.75
CA THR A 84 -3.60 6.27 2.24
C THR A 84 -3.26 5.52 0.95
N ALA A 85 -3.76 4.28 0.79
CA ALA A 85 -3.63 3.53 -0.46
C ALA A 85 -4.34 4.23 -1.65
N GLY A 86 -5.38 5.02 -1.36
CA GLY A 86 -6.14 5.83 -2.30
C GLY A 86 -5.71 7.30 -2.35
N ARG A 87 -4.46 7.64 -1.98
CA ARG A 87 -3.99 9.04 -1.91
C ARG A 87 -4.19 9.85 -3.19
N ASN A 88 -4.25 9.23 -4.35
CA ASN A 88 -4.54 9.94 -5.61
C ASN A 88 -5.98 10.50 -5.67
N PHE A 89 -6.90 9.94 -4.89
CA PHE A 89 -8.31 10.33 -4.85
C PHE A 89 -8.61 11.24 -3.65
N TYR A 90 -8.14 10.84 -2.47
CA TYR A 90 -8.43 11.51 -1.19
C TYR A 90 -7.30 12.41 -0.69
N GLY A 91 -6.10 12.32 -1.27
CA GLY A 91 -4.98 13.18 -0.90
C GLY A 91 -5.07 14.56 -1.52
N PRO A 92 -4.12 15.45 -1.21
CA PRO A 92 -4.12 16.83 -1.71
C PRO A 92 -4.12 16.87 -3.24
N GLY A 93 -5.10 17.59 -3.81
CA GLY A 93 -5.29 17.70 -5.27
C GLY A 93 -6.15 16.60 -5.90
N GLY A 94 -6.61 15.61 -5.13
CA GLY A 94 -7.56 14.61 -5.59
C GLY A 94 -9.01 15.14 -5.62
N PRO A 95 -9.90 14.51 -6.40
CA PRO A 95 -11.32 14.92 -6.48
C PRO A 95 -12.08 14.79 -5.16
N TYR A 96 -11.62 13.94 -4.24
CA TYR A 96 -12.24 13.68 -2.94
C TYR A 96 -11.38 14.17 -1.77
N ALA A 97 -10.49 15.14 -2.03
CA ALA A 97 -9.59 15.72 -1.02
C ALA A 97 -10.35 16.46 0.09
N ASN A 98 -11.56 16.90 -0.18
CA ASN A 98 -12.45 17.57 0.77
C ASN A 98 -12.85 16.68 1.97
N PHE A 99 -12.90 15.37 1.78
CA PHE A 99 -13.20 14.40 2.84
C PHE A 99 -12.00 13.99 3.68
N ALA A 100 -10.78 14.39 3.27
CA ALA A 100 -9.56 14.02 3.95
C ALA A 100 -9.48 14.66 5.35
N GLY A 101 -9.31 13.83 6.37
CA GLY A 101 -9.26 14.24 7.78
C GLY A 101 -10.62 14.64 8.37
N ARG A 102 -11.75 14.35 7.71
CA ARG A 102 -13.09 14.77 8.14
C ARG A 102 -14.08 13.60 8.17
N ASP A 103 -15.26 13.86 8.70
CA ASP A 103 -16.41 12.97 8.55
C ASP A 103 -17.04 13.16 7.18
N ALA A 104 -17.00 12.09 6.37
CA ALA A 104 -17.53 12.04 5.01
C ALA A 104 -18.97 11.50 4.96
N SER A 105 -19.56 11.12 6.10
CA SER A 105 -20.84 10.40 6.15
C SER A 105 -21.97 11.11 5.39
N ARG A 106 -22.17 12.41 5.65
CA ARG A 106 -23.22 13.20 4.98
C ARG A 106 -22.93 13.39 3.49
N GLY A 107 -21.70 13.75 3.13
CA GLY A 107 -21.31 13.93 1.74
C GLY A 107 -21.50 12.67 0.91
N LEU A 108 -21.13 11.50 1.47
CA LEU A 108 -21.32 10.20 0.82
C LEU A 108 -22.80 9.78 0.74
N ALA A 109 -23.59 10.06 1.78
CA ALA A 109 -25.02 9.76 1.80
C ALA A 109 -25.80 10.57 0.75
N CYS A 110 -25.50 11.87 0.64
CA CYS A 110 -26.16 12.78 -0.29
C CYS A 110 -25.52 12.77 -1.69
N GLY A 111 -24.36 12.13 -1.88
CA GLY A 111 -23.59 12.18 -3.13
C GLY A 111 -23.07 13.58 -3.48
N SER A 112 -22.88 14.45 -2.47
CA SER A 112 -22.40 15.82 -2.64
C SER A 112 -20.98 15.96 -2.08
N PHE A 113 -20.17 16.74 -2.81
CA PHE A 113 -18.79 17.09 -2.44
C PHE A 113 -18.69 18.54 -1.94
N ASP A 114 -19.82 19.21 -1.74
CA ASP A 114 -19.86 20.61 -1.34
C ASP A 114 -19.31 20.78 0.08
N GLU A 115 -18.59 21.88 0.31
CA GLU A 115 -18.03 22.21 1.63
C GLU A 115 -19.12 22.38 2.70
N ASP A 116 -20.35 22.68 2.26
CA ASP A 116 -21.52 22.80 3.13
C ASP A 116 -21.94 21.47 3.77
N MET A 117 -21.61 20.35 3.13
CA MET A 117 -21.92 19.00 3.61
C MET A 117 -20.81 18.39 4.48
N LEU A 118 -19.70 19.11 4.67
CA LEU A 118 -18.60 18.70 5.52
C LEU A 118 -18.80 19.17 6.97
N THR A 119 -18.16 18.49 7.91
CA THR A 119 -18.09 18.94 9.31
C THR A 119 -17.41 20.30 9.38
N LYS A 120 -18.19 21.38 9.50
CA LYS A 120 -17.67 22.76 9.59
C LYS A 120 -17.07 23.05 10.97
N ASP A 121 -17.75 22.59 12.02
CA ASP A 121 -17.33 22.76 13.40
C ASP A 121 -16.63 21.49 13.88
N LEU A 122 -15.30 21.55 14.01
CA LEU A 122 -14.51 20.43 14.50
C LEU A 122 -14.66 20.26 16.02
N ASP A 123 -14.95 21.32 16.75
CA ASP A 123 -15.11 21.28 18.21
C ASP A 123 -16.57 21.03 18.63
N GLY A 124 -17.48 21.08 17.67
CA GLY A 124 -18.91 20.89 17.85
C GLY A 124 -19.36 19.42 17.96
N PRO A 125 -20.68 19.20 18.12
CA PRO A 125 -21.26 17.87 18.10
C PRO A 125 -21.08 17.21 16.72
N LEU A 126 -20.86 15.90 16.72
CA LEU A 126 -20.89 15.13 15.47
C LEU A 126 -22.26 15.23 14.81
N ASP A 127 -22.25 15.16 13.49
CA ASP A 127 -23.46 15.13 12.70
C ASP A 127 -24.28 13.88 13.03
N THR A 128 -25.52 14.07 13.45
CA THR A 128 -26.41 12.98 13.85
C THR A 128 -27.02 12.24 12.66
N LEU A 129 -26.91 12.79 11.43
CA LEU A 129 -27.45 12.20 10.20
C LEU A 129 -28.96 11.86 10.27
N SER A 130 -29.68 12.47 11.22
CA SER A 130 -31.07 12.16 11.55
C SER A 130 -32.09 12.68 10.54
N ASP A 131 -31.64 13.57 9.66
CA ASP A 131 -32.41 14.19 8.59
C ASP A 131 -32.28 13.45 7.24
N LEU A 132 -31.49 12.37 7.19
CA LEU A 132 -31.35 11.55 5.98
C LEU A 132 -32.59 10.69 5.73
N ASP A 133 -32.99 10.60 4.46
CA ASP A 133 -34.05 9.70 4.02
C ASP A 133 -33.57 8.23 3.94
N SER A 134 -34.50 7.31 3.66
CA SER A 134 -34.18 5.88 3.57
C SER A 134 -33.21 5.53 2.45
N GLU A 135 -33.23 6.27 1.33
CA GLU A 135 -32.35 6.03 0.18
C GLU A 135 -30.92 6.50 0.48
N GLN A 136 -30.79 7.69 1.07
CA GLN A 136 -29.52 8.25 1.53
C GLN A 136 -28.87 7.38 2.62
N MET A 137 -29.68 6.86 3.55
CA MET A 137 -29.23 5.91 4.57
C MET A 137 -28.73 4.59 3.95
N GLU A 138 -29.39 4.10 2.90
CA GLU A 138 -28.95 2.90 2.18
C GLU A 138 -27.67 3.16 1.36
N ALA A 139 -27.57 4.30 0.70
CA ALA A 139 -26.38 4.73 0.00
C ALA A 139 -25.18 4.83 0.97
N MET A 140 -25.39 5.41 2.15
CA MET A 140 -24.37 5.49 3.21
C MET A 140 -23.90 4.11 3.67
N ARG A 141 -24.83 3.17 3.89
CA ARG A 141 -24.51 1.76 4.23
C ARG A 141 -23.70 1.10 3.13
N GLY A 142 -24.10 1.27 1.87
CA GLY A 142 -23.38 0.73 0.72
C GLY A 142 -21.99 1.34 0.52
N TRP A 143 -21.77 2.57 0.99
CA TRP A 143 -20.43 3.16 1.05
C TRP A 143 -19.61 2.56 2.19
N GLU A 144 -20.14 2.49 3.41
CA GLU A 144 -19.46 1.89 4.55
C GLU A 144 -18.95 0.48 4.24
N GLU A 145 -19.79 -0.37 3.63
CA GLU A 145 -19.41 -1.73 3.22
C GLU A 145 -18.21 -1.71 2.25
N ARG A 146 -18.30 -0.90 1.18
CA ARG A 146 -17.19 -0.74 0.22
C ARG A 146 -15.91 -0.24 0.86
N PHE A 147 -16.00 0.68 1.82
CA PHE A 147 -14.84 1.18 2.54
C PHE A 147 -14.26 0.10 3.46
N SER A 148 -15.09 -0.70 4.12
CA SER A 148 -14.66 -1.81 4.98
C SER A 148 -14.00 -2.96 4.22
N GLU A 149 -14.42 -3.21 2.97
CA GLU A 149 -13.81 -4.21 2.11
C GLU A 149 -12.44 -3.75 1.56
N LYS A 150 -12.34 -2.47 1.22
CA LYS A 150 -11.17 -1.93 0.51
C LYS A 150 -10.09 -1.36 1.42
N TYR A 151 -10.47 -0.84 2.59
CA TYR A 151 -9.58 -0.08 3.47
C TYR A 151 -9.61 -0.63 4.89
N LEU A 152 -8.54 -0.37 5.63
CA LEU A 152 -8.41 -0.79 7.01
C LEU A 152 -9.14 0.18 7.93
N VAL A 153 -9.91 -0.36 8.88
CA VAL A 153 -10.48 0.42 9.97
C VAL A 153 -9.39 0.69 11.01
N VAL A 154 -8.98 1.94 11.14
CA VAL A 154 -7.93 2.37 12.08
C VAL A 154 -8.48 2.96 13.36
N GLY A 155 -9.79 3.17 13.45
CA GLY A 155 -10.36 3.80 14.61
C GLY A 155 -11.85 4.05 14.60
N LYS A 156 -12.28 4.79 15.61
CA LYS A 156 -13.64 5.32 15.75
C LYS A 156 -13.58 6.83 15.93
N LEU A 157 -14.46 7.55 15.24
CA LEU A 157 -14.66 8.99 15.40
C LEU A 157 -15.70 9.22 16.50
N VAL A 158 -15.37 10.07 17.47
CA VAL A 158 -16.25 10.43 18.59
C VAL A 158 -16.30 11.94 18.76
N ALA A 159 -17.42 12.46 19.27
CA ALA A 159 -17.57 13.88 19.52
C ALA A 159 -16.60 14.36 20.62
N VAL A 160 -16.17 15.62 20.51
CA VAL A 160 -15.33 16.29 21.50
C VAL A 160 -16.09 16.32 22.84
N GLY A 161 -15.48 15.77 23.90
CA GLY A 161 -16.07 15.74 25.24
C GLY A 161 -16.93 14.52 25.60
N SER A 162 -17.15 13.59 24.67
CA SER A 162 -17.76 12.28 24.96
C SER A 162 -16.93 11.48 25.97
N ASP A 163 -17.57 10.60 26.75
CA ASP A 163 -16.87 9.78 27.75
C ASP A 163 -15.81 8.87 27.10
N GLU A 164 -16.07 8.41 25.88
CA GLU A 164 -15.11 7.65 25.07
C GLU A 164 -13.89 8.52 24.67
N ALA A 165 -14.10 9.78 24.29
CA ALA A 165 -13.00 10.70 24.00
C ALA A 165 -12.14 10.97 25.25
N LYS A 166 -12.78 11.20 26.39
CA LYS A 166 -12.08 11.40 27.68
C LYS A 166 -11.30 10.16 28.10
N ALA A 167 -11.90 8.97 27.96
CA ALA A 167 -11.24 7.71 28.27
C ALA A 167 -10.06 7.43 27.33
N ALA A 168 -10.17 7.80 26.05
CA ALA A 168 -9.08 7.68 25.09
C ALA A 168 -7.95 8.67 25.40
N ALA A 169 -8.26 9.92 25.74
CA ALA A 169 -7.28 10.93 26.15
C ALA A 169 -6.57 10.53 27.46
N ALA A 170 -7.24 9.81 28.36
CA ALA A 170 -6.64 9.31 29.60
C ALA A 170 -5.76 8.05 29.43
N ARG A 171 -5.85 7.37 28.27
CA ARG A 171 -5.07 6.15 27.95
C ARG A 171 -3.84 6.43 27.08
N GLN A 172 -3.74 7.63 26.51
CA GLN A 172 -2.61 8.10 25.71
C GLN A 172 -1.59 8.79 26.61
#